data_AF-A0A4S8L225-F1
#
_entry.id   AF-A0A4S8L225-F1
#
_cell.length_a   1.000
_cell.length_b   1.000
_cell.length_c   1.000
_cell.angle_alpha   90.00
_cell.angle_beta   90.00
_cell.angle_gamma   90.00
#
_symmetry.space_group_name_H-M   'P 1'
#
loop_
_entity.id
_entity.type
_entity.pdbx_description
1 polymer ?
#
loop_
_entity_poly.entity_id
_entity_poly.type
_entity_poly.pdbx_seq_one_letter_code
_entity_poly.pdbx_strand_id
1 'polypeptide(L)'
;MLRHYLVLVENADYRRAITALFFGRHVFAIARLGWMKDNPIQRERRLCRFCKVVIETPEHAALQCQADLYTVSLRNNLREAVRAGNKWEIPLNLTNRSSLYWFKKILFNWDLIGLCAKYMYEISVHWAKTKMFIAPEEITANQ
;
A
#
# COMPACT_ATOMS: atom_id res chain seq x y z
N MET A 1 15.15 8.63 14.09
CA MET A 1 15.17 7.24 14.59
C MET A 1 14.21 6.39 13.75
N LEU A 2 14.66 5.28 13.15
CA LEU A 2 13.92 4.47 12.16
C LEU A 2 12.85 3.51 12.73
N ARG A 3 12.51 3.63 14.02
CA ARG A 3 11.64 2.69 14.74
C ARG A 3 10.53 3.37 15.55
N HIS A 4 10.16 4.61 15.20
CA HIS A 4 9.11 5.36 15.87
C HIS A 4 7.79 4.58 15.95
N TYR A 5 7.48 3.77 14.93
CA TYR A 5 6.31 2.90 14.90
C TYR A 5 6.29 1.81 15.99
N LEU A 6 7.44 1.39 16.53
CA LEU A 6 7.47 0.39 17.62
C LEU A 6 7.06 0.97 18.96
N VAL A 7 7.25 2.28 19.14
CA VAL A 7 7.01 2.99 20.40
C VAL A 7 5.68 3.74 20.37
N LEU A 8 5.37 4.42 19.27
CA LEU A 8 4.25 5.35 19.17
C LEU A 8 2.92 4.70 18.76
N VAL A 9 2.96 3.49 18.21
CA VAL A 9 1.74 2.78 17.80
C VAL A 9 1.37 1.83 18.93
N GLU A 10 0.34 2.15 19.71
CA GLU A 10 -0.04 1.36 20.89
C GLU A 10 -0.73 0.04 20.55
N ASN A 11 -1.53 0.02 19.48
CA ASN A 11 -2.23 -1.18 19.04
C ASN A 11 -1.27 -2.18 18.39
N ALA A 12 -1.25 -3.41 18.90
CA ALA A 12 -0.35 -4.46 18.45
C ALA A 12 -0.57 -4.88 16.99
N ASP A 13 -1.81 -4.91 16.52
CA ASP A 13 -2.13 -5.30 15.14
C ASP A 13 -1.73 -4.22 14.14
N TYR A 14 -1.89 -2.95 14.51
CA TYR A 14 -1.44 -1.82 13.69
C TYR A 14 0.09 -1.80 13.60
N ARG A 15 0.79 -2.07 14.72
CA ARG A 15 2.25 -2.26 14.72
C ARG A 15 2.66 -3.40 13.81
N ARG A 16 1.99 -4.55 13.88
CA ARG A 16 2.29 -5.71 13.03
C ARG A 16 2.12 -5.37 11.56
N ALA A 17 1.07 -4.64 11.18
CA ALA A 17 0.83 -4.22 9.81
C ALA A 17 1.98 -3.34 9.26
N ILE A 18 2.41 -2.33 10.02
CA ILE A 18 3.53 -1.47 9.63
C ILE A 18 4.87 -2.21 9.64
N THR A 19 5.08 -3.09 10.61
CA THR A 19 6.27 -3.95 10.65
C THR A 19 6.32 -4.82 9.40
N ALA A 20 5.22 -5.50 9.07
CA ALA A 20 5.11 -6.32 7.87
C ALA A 20 5.37 -5.49 6.61
N LEU A 21 4.87 -4.25 6.55
CA LEU A 21 5.16 -3.32 5.46
C LEU A 21 6.66 -3.06 5.30
N PHE A 22 7.38 -2.70 6.37
CA PHE A 22 8.82 -2.41 6.31
C PHE A 22 9.68 -3.60 5.91
N PHE A 23 9.28 -4.82 6.31
CA PHE A 23 10.01 -6.05 5.99
C PHE A 23 9.49 -6.74 4.72
N GLY A 24 8.64 -6.08 3.94
CA GLY A 24 8.05 -6.64 2.71
C GLY A 24 7.05 -7.77 2.95
N ARG A 25 6.74 -8.15 4.20
CA ARG A 25 5.82 -9.24 4.56
C ARG A 25 4.34 -8.83 4.47
N HIS A 26 4.03 -7.87 3.62
CA HIS A 26 2.70 -7.30 3.46
C HIS A 26 1.86 -8.06 2.43
N VAL A 27 0.57 -7.75 2.39
CA VAL A 27 -0.41 -8.48 1.57
C VAL A 27 -0.37 -8.14 0.08
N PHE A 28 0.40 -7.14 -0.35
CA PHE A 28 0.40 -6.66 -1.73
C PHE A 28 1.20 -7.56 -2.70
N ALA A 29 0.76 -7.60 -3.96
CA ALA A 29 1.26 -8.52 -4.98
C ALA A 29 2.75 -8.34 -5.26
N ILE A 30 3.30 -7.12 -5.15
CA ILE A 30 4.73 -6.85 -5.38
C ILE A 30 5.64 -7.77 -4.53
N ALA A 31 5.24 -8.05 -3.29
CA ALA A 31 5.96 -8.97 -2.40
C ALA A 31 5.45 -10.40 -2.52
N ARG A 32 4.13 -10.59 -2.41
CA ARG A 32 3.53 -11.93 -2.29
C ARG A 32 3.75 -12.80 -3.53
N LEU A 33 3.68 -12.22 -4.73
CA LEU A 33 3.96 -12.95 -5.97
C LEU A 33 5.46 -13.02 -6.28
N GLY A 34 6.27 -12.15 -5.67
CA GLY A 34 7.73 -12.15 -5.83
C GLY A 34 8.45 -13.17 -4.96
N TRP A 35 7.79 -13.71 -3.94
CA TRP A 35 8.36 -14.69 -3.01
C TRP A 35 7.80 -16.10 -3.18
N MET A 36 7.07 -16.36 -4.26
CA MET A 36 6.64 -17.73 -4.55
C MET A 36 7.86 -18.60 -4.79
N LYS A 37 7.92 -19.73 -4.06
CA LYS A 37 9.11 -20.60 -4.03
C LYS A 37 9.45 -21.15 -5.40
N ASP A 38 8.45 -21.63 -6.11
CA ASP A 38 8.67 -22.46 -7.29
C ASP A 38 8.61 -21.68 -8.59
N ASN A 39 7.94 -20.52 -8.61
CA ASN A 39 7.78 -19.68 -9.81
C ASN A 39 7.42 -18.22 -9.43
N PRO A 40 8.38 -17.37 -9.01
CA PRO A 40 8.10 -15.98 -8.72
C PRO A 40 7.62 -15.26 -10.00
N ILE A 41 6.49 -14.56 -9.92
CA ILE A 41 5.96 -13.80 -11.07
C ILE A 41 6.88 -12.63 -11.37
N GLN A 42 7.15 -12.34 -12.65
CA GLN A 42 7.91 -11.16 -13.04
C GLN A 42 7.26 -9.87 -12.53
N ARG A 43 8.07 -8.88 -12.14
CA ARG A 43 7.61 -7.69 -11.43
C ARG A 43 6.51 -6.94 -12.20
N GLU A 44 6.66 -6.86 -13.50
CA GLU A 44 5.81 -6.15 -14.47
C GLU A 44 4.40 -6.77 -14.52
N ARG A 45 4.31 -8.07 -14.22
CA ARG A 45 3.06 -8.84 -14.21
C ARG A 45 2.32 -8.82 -12.86
N ARG A 46 2.92 -8.25 -11.82
CA ARG A 46 2.33 -8.16 -10.46
C ARG A 46 1.36 -6.98 -10.36
N LEU A 47 0.41 -6.91 -11.29
CA LEU A 47 -0.54 -5.81 -11.39
C LEU A 47 -1.55 -5.81 -10.24
N CYS A 48 -2.09 -4.63 -9.95
CA CYS A 48 -3.08 -4.41 -8.90
C CYS A 48 -4.29 -5.30 -9.11
N ARG A 49 -4.68 -6.03 -8.06
CA ARG A 49 -5.83 -6.94 -8.08
C ARG A 49 -7.16 -6.26 -8.39
N PHE A 50 -7.24 -4.95 -8.15
CA PHE A 50 -8.43 -4.15 -8.43
C PHE A 50 -8.35 -3.44 -9.78
N CYS A 51 -7.39 -2.54 -9.98
CA CYS A 51 -7.35 -1.74 -11.22
C CYS A 51 -6.74 -2.49 -12.40
N LYS A 52 -5.90 -3.52 -12.18
CA LYS A 52 -5.22 -4.33 -13.21
C LYS A 52 -4.32 -3.54 -14.18
N VAL A 53 -4.02 -2.26 -13.90
CA VAL A 53 -3.21 -1.40 -14.78
C VAL A 53 -1.82 -1.13 -14.21
N VAL A 54 -1.72 -0.88 -12.90
CA VAL A 54 -0.46 -0.49 -12.24
C VAL A 54 0.02 -1.63 -11.34
N ILE A 55 1.34 -1.79 -11.20
CA ILE A 55 1.94 -2.76 -10.28
C ILE A 55 1.42 -2.53 -8.85
N GLU A 56 1.06 -3.62 -8.18
CA GLU A 56 0.47 -3.57 -6.84
C GLU A 56 1.53 -3.35 -5.75
N THR A 57 1.92 -2.09 -5.58
CA THR A 57 2.76 -1.65 -4.48
C THR A 57 1.93 -1.10 -3.30
N PRO A 58 2.48 -1.03 -2.08
CA PRO A 58 1.77 -0.45 -0.95
C PRO A 58 1.33 0.99 -1.18
N GLU A 59 2.17 1.84 -1.76
CA GLU A 59 1.84 3.23 -2.07
C GLU A 59 0.77 3.35 -3.16
N HIS A 60 0.72 2.40 -4.11
CA HIS A 60 -0.36 2.33 -5.08
C HIS A 60 -1.69 2.03 -4.39
N ALA A 61 -1.74 0.97 -3.59
CA ALA A 61 -2.93 0.60 -2.83
C ALA A 61 -3.38 1.72 -1.89
N ALA A 62 -2.45 2.27 -1.12
CA ALA A 62 -2.68 3.27 -0.10
C ALA A 62 -3.11 4.62 -0.67
N LEU A 63 -2.50 5.11 -1.74
CA LEU A 63 -2.67 6.52 -2.14
C LEU A 63 -3.16 6.73 -3.58
N GLN A 64 -3.13 5.71 -4.42
CA GLN A 64 -3.35 5.89 -5.86
C GLN A 64 -4.57 5.14 -6.41
N CYS A 65 -4.79 3.89 -6.00
CA CYS A 65 -5.82 3.03 -6.58
C CYS A 65 -7.23 3.62 -6.38
N GLN A 66 -7.99 3.79 -7.47
CA GLN A 66 -9.38 4.27 -7.44
C GLN A 66 -10.41 3.16 -7.69
N ALA A 67 -9.95 1.93 -7.95
CA ALA A 67 -10.82 0.83 -8.37
C ALA A 67 -11.58 0.16 -7.22
N ASP A 68 -11.14 0.34 -5.97
CA ASP A 68 -11.82 -0.18 -4.77
C ASP A 68 -12.38 0.96 -3.93
N LEU A 69 -13.72 1.10 -3.94
CA LEU A 69 -14.42 2.22 -3.29
C LEU A 69 -14.23 2.25 -1.76
N TYR A 70 -14.08 1.08 -1.14
CA TYR A 70 -13.80 0.99 0.30
C TYR A 70 -12.44 1.62 0.64
N THR A 71 -11.38 1.25 -0.10
CA THR A 71 -10.06 1.86 0.04
C THR A 71 -10.07 3.35 -0.28
N VAL A 72 -10.86 3.79 -1.27
CA VAL A 72 -11.05 5.22 -1.58
C VAL A 72 -11.62 5.96 -0.37
N SER A 73 -12.65 5.41 0.28
CA SER A 73 -13.24 6.00 1.48
C SER A 73 -12.23 6.09 2.63
N LEU A 74 -11.51 5.00 2.94
CA LEU A 74 -10.46 5.02 3.97
C LEU A 74 -9.37 6.05 3.67
N ARG A 75 -8.97 6.18 2.39
CA ARG A 75 -7.98 7.17 1.96
C ARG A 75 -8.46 8.59 2.18
N ASN A 76 -9.74 8.87 1.94
CA ASN A 76 -10.29 10.20 2.18
C ASN A 76 -10.29 10.53 3.68
N ASN A 77 -10.62 9.57 4.55
CA ASN A 77 -10.48 9.74 6.00
C ASN A 77 -9.03 10.02 6.41
N LEU A 78 -8.07 9.28 5.85
CA LEU A 78 -6.63 9.55 6.03
C LEU A 78 -6.27 10.98 5.62
N ARG A 79 -6.71 11.43 4.44
CA ARG A 79 -6.43 12.77 3.91
C ARG A 79 -6.97 13.87 4.82
N GLU A 80 -8.20 13.71 5.31
CA GLU A 80 -8.82 14.65 6.23
C GLU A 80 -8.07 14.73 7.55
N ALA A 81 -7.72 13.58 8.13
CA ALA A 81 -7.01 13.55 9.40
C ALA A 81 -5.57 14.09 9.29
N VAL A 82 -4.87 13.80 8.18
CA VAL A 82 -3.57 14.41 7.87
C VAL A 82 -3.72 15.93 7.79
N ARG A 83 -4.68 16.44 7.00
CA ARG A 83 -4.95 17.87 6.87
C ARG A 83 -5.26 18.53 8.20
N ALA A 84 -6.07 17.88 9.05
CA ALA A 84 -6.43 18.40 10.36
C ALA A 84 -5.20 18.53 11.27
N GLY A 85 -4.35 17.49 11.33
CA GLY A 85 -3.22 17.38 12.24
C GLY A 85 -1.96 18.16 11.81
N ASN A 86 -1.63 18.20 10.52
CA ASN A 86 -0.36 18.79 10.05
C ASN A 86 -0.50 19.80 8.91
N LYS A 87 -1.74 20.11 8.50
CA LYS A 87 -2.07 21.06 7.42
C LYS A 87 -1.52 20.65 6.04
N TRP A 88 -1.14 19.40 5.84
CA TRP A 88 -0.74 18.91 4.53
C TRP A 88 -1.95 18.55 3.67
N GLU A 89 -1.92 19.02 2.44
CA GLU A 89 -2.89 18.66 1.41
C GLU A 89 -2.31 17.58 0.50
N ILE A 90 -2.74 16.34 0.71
CA ILE A 90 -2.36 15.23 -0.18
C ILE A 90 -3.19 15.34 -1.46
N PRO A 91 -2.57 15.45 -2.66
CA PRO A 91 -3.31 15.51 -3.91
C PRO A 91 -4.25 14.31 -4.12
N LEU A 92 -5.39 14.57 -4.77
CA LEU A 92 -6.38 13.53 -5.08
C LEU A 92 -5.85 12.51 -6.09
N ASN A 93 -5.19 13.02 -7.13
CA ASN A 93 -4.64 12.24 -8.23
C ASN A 93 -3.11 12.20 -8.10
N LEU A 94 -2.58 11.02 -7.80
CA LEU A 94 -1.14 10.79 -7.64
C LEU A 94 -0.61 9.92 -8.77
N THR A 95 0.56 10.27 -9.28
CA THR A 95 1.35 9.40 -10.15
C THR A 95 2.09 8.37 -9.29
N ASN A 96 2.69 7.36 -9.91
CA ASN A 96 3.49 6.36 -9.16
C ASN A 96 4.63 7.01 -8.34
N ARG A 97 5.24 8.08 -8.89
CA ARG A 97 6.33 8.78 -8.20
C ARG A 97 5.79 9.61 -7.03
N SER A 98 4.68 10.32 -7.22
CA SER A 98 4.12 11.15 -6.16
C SER A 98 3.41 10.33 -5.08
N SER A 99 2.82 9.18 -5.41
CA SER A 99 2.26 8.26 -4.40
C SER A 99 3.35 7.73 -3.48
N LEU A 100 4.49 7.29 -4.02
CA LEU A 100 5.62 6.84 -3.20
C LEU A 100 6.17 7.96 -2.30
N TYR A 101 6.32 9.17 -2.84
CA TYR A 101 6.78 10.33 -2.09
C TYR A 101 5.86 10.62 -0.89
N TRP A 102 4.56 10.77 -1.14
CA TRP A 102 3.59 11.07 -0.09
C TRP A 102 3.45 9.94 0.93
N PHE A 103 3.48 8.70 0.47
CA PHE A 103 3.41 7.54 1.35
C PHE A 103 4.59 7.52 2.33
N LYS A 104 5.82 7.72 1.83
CA LYS A 104 7.01 7.86 2.68
C LYS A 104 6.90 9.05 3.63
N LYS A 105 6.45 10.20 3.14
CA LYS A 105 6.30 11.43 3.94
C LYS A 105 5.37 11.21 5.14
N ILE A 106 4.27 10.46 4.97
CA ILE A 106 3.35 10.12 6.05
C ILE A 106 3.95 9.04 6.97
N LEU A 107 4.47 7.96 6.39
CA LEU A 107 4.99 6.81 7.12
C LEU A 107 6.18 7.15 8.04
N PHE A 108 7.02 8.09 7.65
CA PHE A 108 8.18 8.52 8.43
C PHE A 108 7.93 9.76 9.29
N ASN A 109 6.71 10.30 9.29
CA ASN A 109 6.33 11.36 10.22
C ASN A 109 5.90 10.75 11.57
N TRP A 110 6.41 11.32 12.66
CA TRP A 110 6.20 10.80 14.01
C TRP A 110 4.78 11.03 14.50
N ASP A 111 4.19 12.17 14.20
CA ASP A 111 2.84 12.55 14.63
C ASP A 111 1.77 11.76 13.87
N LEU A 112 2.09 11.30 12.66
CA LEU A 112 1.15 10.59 11.79
C LEU A 112 1.26 9.07 11.85
N ILE A 113 2.29 8.51 12.49
CA ILE A 113 2.54 7.07 12.40
C ILE A 113 1.41 6.23 12.98
N GLY A 114 0.79 6.67 14.08
CA GLY A 114 -0.36 5.98 14.68
C GLY A 114 -1.52 5.89 13.69
N LEU A 115 -1.80 7.00 13.03
CA LEU A 115 -2.86 7.11 12.04
C LEU A 115 -2.55 6.29 10.77
N CYS A 116 -1.32 6.39 10.27
CA CYS A 116 -0.85 5.60 9.14
C CYS A 116 -0.89 4.10 9.44
N ALA A 117 -0.55 3.70 10.67
CA ALA A 117 -0.56 2.30 11.09
C ALA A 117 -1.97 1.71 11.13
N LYS A 118 -2.93 2.44 11.71
CA LYS A 118 -4.35 2.05 11.67
C LYS A 118 -4.82 1.88 10.22
N TYR A 119 -4.58 2.90 9.39
CA TYR A 119 -4.98 2.90 7.99
C TYR A 119 -4.40 1.71 7.21
N MET A 120 -3.10 1.45 7.37
CA MET A 120 -2.43 0.34 6.69
C MET A 120 -2.91 -1.02 7.19
N TYR A 121 -3.29 -1.15 8.45
CA TYR A 121 -3.94 -2.35 8.97
C TYR A 121 -5.30 -2.57 8.30
N GLU A 122 -6.17 -1.56 8.26
CA GLU A 122 -7.51 -1.66 7.66
C GLU A 122 -7.43 -2.03 6.17
N ILE A 123 -6.55 -1.37 5.42
CA ILE A 123 -6.26 -1.72 4.02
C ILE A 123 -5.76 -3.15 3.91
N SER A 124 -4.79 -3.56 4.75
CA SER A 124 -4.21 -4.89 4.64
C SER A 124 -5.24 -5.98 4.89
N VAL A 125 -6.12 -5.80 5.89
CA VAL A 125 -7.22 -6.71 6.19
C VAL A 125 -8.22 -6.78 5.05
N HIS A 126 -8.59 -5.64 4.47
CA HIS A 126 -9.52 -5.60 3.33
C HIS A 126 -8.92 -6.27 2.09
N TRP A 127 -7.72 -5.86 1.69
CA TRP A 127 -7.07 -6.34 0.47
C TRP A 127 -6.78 -7.83 0.53
N ALA A 128 -6.42 -8.37 1.71
CA ALA A 128 -6.20 -9.81 1.89
C ALA A 128 -7.39 -10.69 1.52
N LYS A 129 -8.63 -10.15 1.54
CA LYS A 129 -9.85 -10.88 1.18
C LYS A 129 -10.01 -11.09 -0.33
N THR A 130 -9.34 -10.28 -1.14
CA THR A 130 -9.43 -10.32 -2.60
C THR A 130 -8.23 -11.08 -3.18
N LYS A 131 -8.50 -12.03 -4.08
CA LYS A 131 -7.44 -12.77 -4.80
C LYS A 131 -6.57 -11.81 -5.60
N MET A 132 -5.26 -12.06 -5.61
CA MET A 132 -4.32 -11.29 -6.44
C MET A 132 -4.59 -11.55 -7.92
N PHE A 133 -4.40 -10.52 -8.72
CA PHE A 133 -4.38 -10.64 -10.18
C PHE A 133 -2.95 -10.94 -10.64
N ILE A 134 -2.82 -11.92 -11.53
CA ILE A 134 -1.57 -12.25 -12.21
C ILE A 134 -1.82 -11.94 -13.67
N ALA A 135 -1.09 -10.96 -14.22
CA ALA A 135 -1.20 -10.65 -15.64
C ALA A 135 -0.79 -11.89 -16.47
N PRO A 136 -1.50 -12.18 -17.58
CA PRO A 136 -1.08 -13.24 -18.48
C PRO A 136 0.34 -12.96 -18.97
N GLU A 137 1.06 -14.02 -19.34
CA GLU A 137 2.26 -13.84 -20.14
C GLU A 137 1.79 -13.24 -21.46
N GLU A 138 2.41 -12.12 -21.88
CA GLU A 138 2.29 -11.75 -23.28
C GLU A 138 2.73 -12.99 -24.05
N ILE A 139 1.81 -13.58 -24.83
CA ILE A 139 2.19 -14.55 -25.83
C ILE A 139 3.13 -13.74 -26.72
N THR A 140 4.44 -13.95 -26.59
CA THR A 140 5.36 -13.59 -27.66
C THR A 140 4.88 -14.38 -28.86
N ALA A 141 3.98 -13.77 -29.64
CA ALA A 141 3.71 -14.22 -30.98
C ALA A 141 5.07 -14.18 -31.65
N ASN A 142 5.59 -15.35 -31.99
CA ASN A 142 6.69 -15.48 -32.92
C ASN A 142 6.40 -14.56 -34.11
N GLN A 143 7.20 -13.50 -34.25
CA GLN A 143 7.45 -12.80 -35.51
C GLN A 143 8.93 -12.44 -35.53
#